data_AF-A0A1M5IR37-F1
#
_entry.id   AF-A0A1M5IR37-F1
#
_cell.length_a   1.000
_cell.length_b   1.000
_cell.length_c   1.000
_cell.angle_alpha   90.00
_cell.angle_beta   90.00
_cell.angle_gamma   90.00
#
_symmetry.space_group_name_H-M   'P 1'
#
loop_
_entity.id
_entity.type
_entity.pdbx_description
1 polymer ?
#
loop_
_entity_poly.entity_id
_entity_poly.type
_entity_poly.pdbx_seq_one_letter_code
_entity_poly.pdbx_strand_id
1 'polypeptide(L)'
;MIIQNKKFPLRYLLAFTALLGCSESSQDDEPDIIIEAPSDFEVKVESSNYNGAQISWSESFDPQNQTVSYDLYFEDELVQSNLTVRNYDFTNLEPSTTYAGSVDAKDTDGNITTAQFSFSSTANEAPLAFELESVTADNISAILRWTEAVDPEEEEVTYEVSVDGEIMERGLTREIFQVRDLKAATEYAVQIVALDTTGNERKLDFTFSTANGIYEGDVSLPSQQSIENFGNQGYIQITGNLRISGLGGSSNVSDLSPLGTLKEINGHLDINFMRDLKSLSGLTLEKVGKSLRINNNYSLESLKGLDNLKIVLGTLEIEDNRELKSVEHLDNLETVGNYLAIRSNYKITRVSGFNRLNLAGGIDFFNNIILEQVDGFQQVINLSDDLRFSDNFELHTIDAFHNLQSVDRFYVIDTKITDIDMFSSLKMVRGVLAVASNSELEHIDGLSSLEEITYGNLEIGSNPKITNLDALENLQTIGATLSIGNNTLLSDFCGLSNVMQGFVPSAIYFIVNNQYNPTIEQIANGQCKP
;
A
#
# COMPACT_ATOMS: atom_id res chain seq x y z
N MET A 1 58.39 -52.93 -9.01
CA MET A 1 58.06 -53.94 -7.99
C MET A 1 57.02 -54.89 -8.61
N ILE A 2 57.45 -56.13 -8.93
CA ILE A 2 56.67 -57.39 -9.12
C ILE A 2 55.56 -57.37 -10.22
N ILE A 3 55.77 -57.83 -11.48
CA ILE A 3 55.78 -59.20 -12.11
C ILE A 3 54.39 -59.85 -12.34
N GLN A 4 54.10 -60.24 -13.60
CA GLN A 4 53.57 -61.54 -14.15
C GLN A 4 52.86 -61.25 -15.51
N ASN A 5 53.44 -61.40 -16.71
CA ASN A 5 53.85 -62.59 -17.50
C ASN A 5 52.77 -63.67 -17.71
N LYS A 6 52.38 -63.92 -18.98
CA LYS A 6 52.26 -65.26 -19.58
C LYS A 6 52.12 -65.23 -21.12
N LYS A 7 52.90 -66.10 -21.78
CA LYS A 7 52.99 -66.38 -23.23
C LYS A 7 52.53 -67.83 -23.50
N PHE A 8 51.87 -68.03 -24.66
CA PHE A 8 51.90 -69.14 -25.66
C PHE A 8 51.75 -70.63 -25.24
N PRO A 9 51.24 -71.51 -26.14
CA PRO A 9 52.13 -72.23 -27.07
C PRO A 9 51.59 -72.51 -28.50
N LEU A 10 52.49 -73.10 -29.30
CA LEU A 10 52.56 -73.36 -30.74
C LEU A 10 52.52 -74.89 -31.02
N ARG A 11 52.31 -75.31 -32.30
CA ARG A 11 52.76 -76.56 -33.03
C ARG A 11 51.63 -77.51 -33.47
N TYR A 12 51.64 -78.29 -34.57
CA TYR A 12 52.51 -78.71 -35.72
C TYR A 12 51.53 -79.27 -36.80
N LEU A 13 51.82 -79.47 -38.10
CA LEU A 13 52.56 -80.62 -38.68
C LEU A 13 52.47 -80.59 -40.24
N LEU A 14 53.54 -81.03 -40.92
CA LEU A 14 53.62 -81.34 -42.36
C LEU A 14 52.80 -82.58 -42.78
N ALA A 15 52.39 -82.65 -44.05
CA ALA A 15 52.41 -83.90 -44.82
C ALA A 15 52.58 -83.65 -46.34
N PHE A 16 53.46 -84.45 -46.94
CA PHE A 16 53.88 -84.48 -48.34
C PHE A 16 53.18 -85.67 -49.01
N THR A 17 52.58 -85.51 -50.20
CA THR A 17 52.32 -86.65 -51.11
C THR A 17 52.35 -86.17 -52.57
N ALA A 18 53.28 -86.73 -53.33
CA ALA A 18 53.33 -86.65 -54.78
C ALA A 18 52.49 -87.77 -55.41
N LEU A 19 51.78 -87.49 -56.50
CA LEU A 19 51.30 -88.49 -57.45
C LEU A 19 51.27 -87.90 -58.87
N LEU A 20 51.94 -88.59 -59.77
CA LEU A 20 51.98 -88.38 -61.23
C LEU A 20 50.62 -88.68 -61.87
N GLY A 21 50.29 -88.00 -62.96
CA GLY A 21 49.26 -88.44 -63.91
C GLY A 21 48.88 -87.38 -64.95
N CYS A 22 49.42 -87.51 -66.16
CA CYS A 22 49.08 -86.71 -67.33
C CYS A 22 47.61 -86.87 -67.76
N SER A 23 46.98 -85.79 -68.23
CA SER A 23 46.31 -85.75 -69.55
C SER A 23 45.97 -84.31 -69.93
N GLU A 24 46.35 -83.90 -71.13
CA GLU A 24 46.03 -82.60 -71.73
C GLU A 24 44.52 -82.36 -71.82
N SER A 25 44.08 -81.15 -71.43
CA SER A 25 43.02 -80.43 -72.16
C SER A 25 43.08 -78.95 -71.79
N SER A 26 43.23 -78.13 -72.83
CA SER A 26 43.25 -76.68 -72.87
C SER A 26 42.08 -75.99 -72.17
N GLN A 27 42.36 -75.09 -71.23
CA GLN A 27 41.62 -73.85 -71.03
C GLN A 27 42.62 -72.74 -70.70
N ASP A 28 42.59 -71.66 -71.48
CA ASP A 28 43.17 -70.38 -71.09
C ASP A 28 42.45 -69.94 -69.80
N ASP A 29 43.15 -69.96 -68.67
CA ASP A 29 42.72 -69.20 -67.50
C ASP A 29 42.92 -67.72 -67.87
N GLU A 30 41.82 -67.02 -68.16
CA GLU A 30 41.82 -65.57 -68.08
C GLU A 30 42.39 -65.17 -66.71
N PRO A 31 43.21 -64.10 -66.61
CA PRO A 31 43.69 -63.66 -65.31
C PRO A 31 42.47 -63.39 -64.43
N ASP A 32 42.39 -64.04 -63.26
CA ASP A 32 41.39 -63.72 -62.25
C ASP A 32 41.39 -62.20 -62.07
N ILE A 33 40.29 -61.54 -62.47
CA ILE A 33 40.10 -60.12 -62.20
C ILE A 33 39.93 -60.04 -60.70
N ILE A 34 40.99 -59.62 -60.00
CA ILE A 34 40.92 -59.33 -58.57
C ILE A 34 40.01 -58.11 -58.45
N ILE A 35 38.80 -58.34 -57.97
CA ILE A 35 37.87 -57.26 -57.62
C ILE A 35 38.36 -56.73 -56.27
N GLU A 36 38.83 -55.48 -56.26
CA GLU A 36 39.42 -54.86 -55.09
C GLU A 36 38.44 -53.83 -54.52
N ALA A 37 38.45 -53.68 -53.19
CA ALA A 37 37.66 -52.64 -52.55
C ALA A 37 38.16 -51.24 -52.94
N PRO A 38 37.30 -50.20 -52.82
CA PRO A 38 37.72 -48.81 -52.97
C PRO A 38 38.95 -48.47 -52.09
N SER A 39 39.79 -47.54 -52.53
CA SER A 39 41.01 -47.18 -51.78
C SER A 39 40.71 -46.58 -50.40
N ASP A 40 41.71 -46.60 -49.51
CA ASP A 40 41.66 -45.87 -48.24
C ASP A 40 41.37 -44.38 -48.48
N PHE A 41 40.66 -43.79 -47.53
CA PHE A 41 40.31 -42.38 -47.50
C PHE A 41 40.23 -41.91 -46.05
N GLU A 42 40.29 -40.59 -45.83
CA GLU A 42 40.27 -40.00 -44.50
C GLU A 42 39.01 -39.18 -44.29
N VAL A 43 38.41 -39.32 -43.10
CA VAL A 43 37.33 -38.44 -42.63
C VAL A 43 37.95 -37.35 -41.75
N LYS A 44 37.57 -36.11 -42.02
CA LYS A 44 38.02 -34.92 -41.28
C LYS A 44 36.82 -34.21 -40.68
N VAL A 45 36.94 -33.87 -39.40
CA VAL A 45 36.00 -32.97 -38.72
C VAL A 45 36.41 -31.55 -39.08
N GLU A 46 35.57 -30.86 -39.85
CA GLU A 46 35.83 -29.51 -40.31
C GLU A 46 35.49 -28.48 -39.24
N SER A 47 34.38 -28.69 -38.53
CA SER A 47 33.97 -27.87 -37.39
C SER A 47 33.02 -28.64 -36.46
N SER A 48 32.94 -28.21 -35.20
CA SER A 48 31.96 -28.69 -34.23
C SER A 48 31.63 -27.56 -33.26
N ASN A 49 30.36 -27.44 -32.88
CA ASN A 49 29.85 -26.52 -31.86
C ASN A 49 28.98 -27.31 -30.87
N TYR A 50 28.14 -26.64 -30.08
CA TYR A 50 27.36 -27.29 -29.02
C TYR A 50 26.20 -28.15 -29.55
N ASN A 51 25.66 -27.85 -30.74
CA ASN A 51 24.48 -28.51 -31.30
C ASN A 51 24.68 -29.09 -32.72
N GLY A 52 25.89 -29.03 -33.26
CA GLY A 52 26.17 -29.43 -34.63
C GLY A 52 27.65 -29.66 -34.91
N ALA A 53 27.92 -30.35 -36.01
CA ALA A 53 29.27 -30.61 -36.49
C ALA A 53 29.26 -30.84 -38.00
N GLN A 54 30.33 -30.41 -38.68
CA GLN A 54 30.53 -30.68 -40.09
C GLN A 54 31.71 -31.63 -40.25
N ILE A 55 31.49 -32.72 -40.99
CA ILE A 55 32.55 -33.62 -41.42
C ILE A 55 32.70 -33.56 -42.94
N SER A 56 33.91 -33.79 -43.42
CA SER A 56 34.20 -34.04 -44.83
C SER A 56 35.06 -35.29 -44.96
N TRP A 57 35.12 -35.89 -46.14
CA TRP A 57 36.05 -36.98 -46.39
C TRP A 57 36.72 -36.91 -47.76
N SER A 58 37.94 -37.44 -47.84
CA SER A 58 38.67 -37.49 -49.10
C SER A 58 38.04 -38.46 -50.08
N GLU A 59 38.30 -38.27 -51.37
CA GLU A 59 37.84 -39.19 -52.41
C GLU A 59 38.53 -40.55 -52.27
N SER A 60 37.74 -41.62 -52.30
CA SER A 60 38.18 -43.00 -52.42
C SER A 60 38.10 -43.43 -53.89
N PHE A 61 39.11 -44.13 -54.37
CA PHE A 61 39.24 -44.55 -55.76
C PHE A 61 39.12 -46.05 -55.88
N ASP A 62 38.23 -46.50 -56.76
CA ASP A 62 38.15 -47.90 -57.14
C ASP A 62 39.29 -48.26 -58.12
N PRO A 63 40.12 -49.29 -57.87
CA PRO A 63 41.23 -49.64 -58.76
C PRO A 63 40.78 -50.13 -60.14
N GLN A 64 39.52 -50.55 -60.30
CA GLN A 64 38.88 -50.88 -61.58
C GLN A 64 38.11 -49.70 -62.19
N ASN A 65 38.24 -48.50 -61.61
CA ASN A 65 37.61 -47.25 -62.02
C ASN A 65 36.07 -47.32 -62.03
N GLN A 66 35.50 -48.12 -61.12
CA GLN A 66 34.07 -48.15 -60.83
C GLN A 66 33.62 -46.90 -60.07
N THR A 67 32.31 -46.63 -60.10
CA THR A 67 31.72 -45.53 -59.33
C THR A 67 31.72 -45.89 -57.85
N VAL A 68 32.29 -45.02 -57.02
CA VAL A 68 32.26 -45.14 -55.56
C VAL A 68 31.12 -44.29 -55.00
N SER A 69 30.33 -44.88 -54.11
CA SER A 69 29.30 -44.20 -53.31
C SER A 69 29.60 -44.35 -51.82
N TYR A 70 29.04 -43.49 -50.98
CA TYR A 70 29.33 -43.50 -49.54
C TYR A 70 28.08 -43.75 -48.70
N ASP A 71 28.18 -44.64 -47.71
CA ASP A 71 27.19 -44.84 -46.67
C ASP A 71 27.73 -44.26 -45.34
N LEU A 72 26.98 -43.35 -44.72
CA LEU A 72 27.35 -42.69 -43.46
C LEU A 72 26.61 -43.35 -42.30
N TYR A 73 27.37 -43.84 -41.33
CA TYR A 73 26.91 -44.36 -40.05
C TYR A 73 27.29 -43.40 -38.92
N PHE A 74 26.37 -43.15 -37.99
CA PHE A 74 26.57 -42.30 -36.82
C PHE A 74 25.98 -43.01 -35.61
N GLU A 75 26.76 -43.18 -34.55
CA GLU A 75 26.37 -43.96 -33.36
C GLU A 75 25.84 -45.36 -33.72
N ASP A 76 26.55 -46.05 -34.61
CA ASP A 76 26.22 -47.39 -35.14
C ASP A 76 24.90 -47.49 -35.95
N GLU A 77 24.23 -46.37 -36.25
CA GLU A 77 23.02 -46.32 -37.08
C GLU A 77 23.32 -45.72 -38.47
N LEU A 78 22.72 -46.29 -39.52
CA LEU A 78 22.85 -45.77 -40.89
C LEU A 78 22.06 -44.46 -41.02
N VAL A 79 22.76 -43.33 -41.18
CA VAL A 79 22.16 -42.00 -41.30
C VAL A 79 21.78 -41.69 -42.74
N GLN A 80 22.67 -42.02 -43.69
CA GLN A 80 22.46 -41.76 -45.10
C GLN A 80 23.21 -42.76 -45.96
N SER A 81 22.65 -43.14 -47.11
CA SER A 81 23.26 -44.09 -48.03
C SER A 81 23.39 -43.56 -49.46
N ASN A 82 24.28 -44.18 -50.22
CA ASN A 82 24.56 -43.89 -51.63
C ASN A 82 24.90 -42.42 -51.89
N LEU A 83 25.62 -41.79 -50.96
CA LEU A 83 26.09 -40.42 -51.09
C LEU A 83 27.10 -40.30 -52.22
N THR A 84 26.95 -39.25 -53.02
CA THR A 84 27.95 -38.83 -54.03
C THR A 84 28.67 -37.53 -53.62
N VAL A 85 28.11 -36.83 -52.62
CA VAL A 85 28.78 -35.74 -51.92
C VAL A 85 29.73 -36.31 -50.86
N ARG A 86 30.69 -35.50 -50.41
CA ARG A 86 31.74 -35.92 -49.46
C ARG A 86 31.79 -35.07 -48.20
N ASN A 87 30.63 -34.61 -47.77
CA ASN A 87 30.45 -33.87 -46.54
C ASN A 87 29.10 -34.21 -45.92
N TYR A 88 28.98 -33.95 -44.63
CA TYR A 88 27.73 -34.08 -43.90
C TYR A 88 27.70 -33.09 -42.75
N ASP A 89 26.54 -32.45 -42.55
CA ASP A 89 26.28 -31.50 -41.49
C ASP A 89 25.34 -32.15 -40.45
N PHE A 90 25.88 -32.44 -39.27
CA PHE A 90 25.11 -32.88 -38.11
C PHE A 90 24.43 -31.67 -37.45
N THR A 91 23.18 -31.84 -37.04
CA THR A 91 22.37 -30.85 -36.32
C THR A 91 21.63 -31.52 -35.17
N ASN A 92 21.17 -30.74 -34.18
CA ASN A 92 20.48 -31.23 -32.98
C ASN A 92 21.33 -32.21 -32.14
N LEU A 93 22.62 -31.94 -32.04
CA LEU A 93 23.50 -32.66 -31.12
C LEU A 93 23.26 -32.19 -29.68
N GLU A 94 23.48 -33.10 -28.73
CA GLU A 94 23.49 -32.78 -27.31
C GLU A 94 24.82 -32.09 -26.96
N PRO A 95 24.83 -31.01 -26.16
CA PRO A 95 26.06 -30.34 -25.75
C PRO A 95 27.00 -31.25 -24.96
N SER A 96 28.31 -30.97 -25.02
CA SER A 96 29.36 -31.70 -24.29
C SER A 96 29.32 -33.23 -24.47
N THR A 97 28.89 -33.70 -25.63
CA THR A 97 28.71 -35.13 -25.94
C THR A 97 29.73 -35.57 -26.97
N THR A 98 30.40 -36.69 -26.70
CA THR A 98 31.31 -37.32 -27.66
C THR A 98 30.51 -38.23 -28.59
N TYR A 99 30.71 -38.05 -29.89
CA TYR A 99 30.09 -38.84 -30.95
C TYR A 99 31.13 -39.59 -31.76
N ALA A 100 30.76 -40.77 -32.25
CA ALA A 100 31.55 -41.59 -33.15
C ALA A 100 30.71 -42.11 -34.32
N GLY A 101 31.38 -42.36 -35.44
CA GLY A 101 30.73 -42.90 -36.62
C GLY A 101 31.72 -43.38 -37.66
N SER A 102 31.18 -43.84 -38.78
CA SER A 102 31.99 -44.34 -39.88
C SER A 102 31.38 -43.98 -41.23
N VAL A 103 32.26 -43.83 -42.22
CA VAL A 103 31.87 -43.70 -43.63
C VAL A 103 32.36 -44.95 -44.35
N ASP A 104 31.47 -45.61 -45.06
CA ASP A 104 31.75 -46.78 -45.89
C ASP A 104 31.79 -46.32 -47.36
N ALA A 105 32.94 -46.42 -48.02
CA ALA A 105 33.07 -46.26 -49.46
C ALA A 105 32.77 -47.58 -50.15
N LYS A 106 31.82 -47.59 -51.08
CA LYS A 106 31.29 -48.79 -51.75
C LYS A 106 31.36 -48.68 -53.27
N ASP A 107 31.97 -49.67 -53.92
CA ASP A 107 31.97 -49.80 -55.38
C ASP A 107 30.65 -50.43 -55.92
N THR A 108 30.56 -50.64 -57.23
CA THR A 108 29.36 -51.24 -57.83
C THR A 108 29.24 -52.75 -57.64
N ASP A 109 30.31 -53.42 -57.22
CA ASP A 109 30.35 -54.85 -56.89
C ASP A 109 30.03 -55.15 -55.42
N GLY A 110 29.96 -54.10 -54.59
CA GLY A 110 29.58 -54.15 -53.18
C GLY A 110 30.75 -54.31 -52.21
N ASN A 111 32.00 -54.14 -52.65
CA ASN A 111 33.14 -54.10 -51.75
C ASN A 111 33.18 -52.78 -50.99
N ILE A 112 33.64 -52.84 -49.74
CA ILE A 112 33.57 -51.72 -48.80
C ILE A 112 34.94 -51.45 -48.21
N THR A 113 35.29 -50.17 -48.16
CA THR A 113 36.38 -49.64 -47.35
C THR A 113 35.82 -48.65 -46.35
N THR A 114 36.18 -48.77 -45.07
CA THR A 114 35.56 -47.99 -43.98
C THR A 114 36.58 -47.04 -43.36
N ALA A 115 36.19 -45.77 -43.19
CA ALA A 115 36.92 -44.77 -42.42
C ALA A 115 36.12 -44.34 -41.19
N GLN A 116 36.74 -44.39 -40.02
CA GLN A 116 36.11 -44.03 -38.73
C GLN A 116 36.38 -42.56 -38.39
N PHE A 117 35.45 -41.92 -37.68
CA PHE A 117 35.64 -40.59 -37.12
C PHE A 117 35.06 -40.50 -35.71
N SER A 118 35.57 -39.54 -34.94
CA SER A 118 35.01 -39.16 -33.65
C SER A 118 35.18 -37.67 -33.43
N PHE A 119 34.18 -37.03 -32.82
CA PHE A 119 34.26 -35.64 -32.40
C PHE A 119 33.51 -35.44 -31.08
N SER A 120 33.59 -34.26 -30.49
CA SER A 120 32.75 -33.91 -29.34
C SER A 120 32.11 -32.55 -29.59
N SER A 121 30.82 -32.42 -29.29
CA SER A 121 30.17 -31.11 -29.25
C SER A 121 30.74 -30.28 -28.09
N THR A 122 30.72 -28.96 -28.24
CA THR A 122 31.11 -28.05 -27.15
C THR A 122 30.01 -27.95 -26.09
N ALA A 123 30.29 -27.34 -24.94
CA ALA A 123 29.23 -26.95 -24.01
C ALA A 123 28.38 -25.82 -24.61
N ASN A 124 27.12 -25.72 -24.20
CA ASN A 124 26.33 -24.50 -24.38
C ASN A 124 26.60 -23.60 -23.18
N GLU A 125 27.07 -22.39 -23.40
CA GLU A 125 27.36 -21.47 -22.31
C GLU A 125 26.13 -20.62 -21.97
N ALA A 126 26.10 -20.06 -20.76
CA ALA A 126 25.06 -19.10 -20.43
C ALA A 126 25.34 -17.76 -21.10
N PRO A 127 24.32 -16.91 -21.30
CA PRO A 127 24.51 -15.54 -21.74
C PRO A 127 25.57 -14.81 -20.90
N LEU A 128 26.37 -13.97 -21.57
CA LEU A 128 27.42 -13.19 -20.91
C LEU A 128 26.83 -12.20 -19.90
N ALA A 129 27.70 -11.70 -19.02
CA ALA A 129 27.31 -10.67 -18.06
C ALA A 129 26.83 -9.41 -18.79
N PHE A 130 25.70 -8.87 -18.31
CA PHE A 130 25.13 -7.60 -18.76
C PHE A 130 24.94 -6.68 -17.55
N GLU A 131 24.79 -5.38 -17.81
CA GLU A 131 24.79 -4.35 -16.78
C GLU A 131 23.50 -3.54 -16.78
N LEU A 132 23.17 -2.99 -15.60
CA LEU A 132 22.08 -2.03 -15.47
C LEU A 132 22.49 -0.71 -16.12
N GLU A 133 21.74 -0.24 -17.10
CA GLU A 133 22.00 1.03 -17.77
C GLU A 133 21.40 2.20 -16.98
N SER A 134 20.11 2.09 -16.61
CA SER A 134 19.45 3.11 -15.81
C SER A 134 18.16 2.62 -15.16
N VAL A 135 17.79 3.29 -14.07
CA VAL A 135 16.48 3.17 -13.43
C VAL A 135 15.91 4.56 -13.26
N THR A 136 14.74 4.80 -13.86
CA THR A 136 13.98 6.04 -13.65
C THR A 136 12.70 5.70 -12.89
N ALA A 137 12.63 6.06 -11.61
CA ALA A 137 11.48 5.80 -10.78
C ALA A 137 10.71 7.09 -10.44
N ASP A 138 9.38 6.99 -10.44
CA ASP A 138 8.47 7.97 -9.86
C ASP A 138 7.87 7.40 -8.55
N ASN A 139 6.72 7.91 -8.11
CA ASN A 139 6.06 7.45 -6.87
C ASN A 139 5.41 6.05 -7.01
N ILE A 140 5.03 5.65 -8.22
CA ILE A 140 4.19 4.48 -8.49
C ILE A 140 4.71 3.58 -9.62
N SER A 141 5.78 3.98 -10.30
CA SER A 141 6.32 3.23 -11.43
C SER A 141 7.84 3.40 -11.53
N ALA A 142 8.48 2.45 -12.20
CA ALA A 142 9.90 2.53 -12.53
C ALA A 142 10.16 1.98 -13.93
N ILE A 143 10.94 2.70 -14.71
CA ILE A 143 11.45 2.24 -16.00
C ILE A 143 12.86 1.72 -15.79
N LEU A 144 13.04 0.43 -16.04
CA LEU A 144 14.32 -0.28 -15.97
C LEU A 144 14.90 -0.39 -17.38
N ARG A 145 16.20 -0.12 -17.53
CA ARG A 145 16.96 -0.34 -18.76
C ARG A 145 18.27 -1.03 -18.46
N TRP A 146 18.64 -2.01 -19.26
CA TRP A 146 19.88 -2.77 -19.13
C TRP A 146 20.59 -2.89 -20.48
N THR A 147 21.85 -3.30 -20.46
CA THR A 147 22.58 -3.60 -21.69
C THR A 147 22.13 -4.95 -22.24
N GLU A 148 22.19 -5.12 -23.56
CA GLU A 148 21.96 -6.41 -24.20
C GLU A 148 22.91 -7.48 -23.63
N ALA A 149 22.35 -8.63 -23.26
CA ALA A 149 23.10 -9.82 -22.92
C ALA A 149 23.43 -10.59 -24.21
N VAL A 150 24.72 -10.81 -24.46
CA VAL A 150 25.20 -11.52 -25.64
C VAL A 150 25.43 -12.96 -25.28
N ASP A 151 24.85 -13.87 -26.06
CA ASP A 151 25.13 -15.29 -25.97
C ASP A 151 26.40 -15.66 -26.75
N PRO A 152 27.36 -16.41 -26.17
CA PRO A 152 28.60 -16.79 -26.86
C PRO A 152 28.39 -17.59 -28.15
N GLU A 153 27.27 -18.33 -28.24
CA GLU A 153 26.88 -19.15 -29.38
C GLU A 153 25.95 -18.39 -30.36
N GLU A 154 25.76 -17.08 -30.15
CA GLU A 154 24.85 -16.21 -30.93
C GLU A 154 23.38 -16.69 -30.89
N GLU A 155 22.97 -17.39 -29.83
CA GLU A 155 21.58 -17.78 -29.59
C GLU A 155 20.68 -16.56 -29.28
N GLU A 156 19.37 -16.72 -29.52
CA GLU A 156 18.39 -15.72 -29.08
C GLU A 156 18.31 -15.67 -27.55
N VAL A 157 18.47 -14.47 -26.99
CA VAL A 157 18.34 -14.23 -25.56
C VAL A 157 16.99 -13.59 -25.23
N THR A 158 16.33 -14.11 -24.21
CA THR A 158 15.11 -13.52 -23.63
C THR A 158 15.32 -13.14 -22.18
N TYR A 159 14.49 -12.23 -21.65
CA TYR A 159 14.60 -11.77 -20.27
C TYR A 159 13.34 -12.08 -19.43
N GLU A 160 13.57 -12.40 -18.18
CA GLU A 160 12.57 -12.47 -17.11
C GLU A 160 12.87 -11.40 -16.06
N VAL A 161 11.85 -10.65 -15.64
CA VAL A 161 12.00 -9.59 -14.63
C VAL A 161 11.17 -9.95 -13.42
N SER A 162 11.79 -9.92 -12.24
CA SER A 162 11.11 -10.09 -10.95
C SER A 162 11.40 -8.93 -10.00
N VAL A 163 10.41 -8.59 -9.17
CA VAL A 163 10.47 -7.53 -8.16
C VAL A 163 10.06 -8.13 -6.81
N ASP A 164 10.90 -7.98 -5.79
CA ASP A 164 10.75 -8.60 -4.46
C ASP A 164 10.48 -10.13 -4.51
N GLY A 165 11.03 -10.79 -5.52
CA GLY A 165 10.85 -12.23 -5.76
C GLY A 165 9.55 -12.60 -6.48
N GLU A 166 8.67 -11.64 -6.81
CA GLU A 166 7.50 -11.84 -7.65
C GLU A 166 7.85 -11.59 -9.12
N ILE A 167 7.50 -12.53 -10.00
CA ILE A 167 7.79 -12.41 -11.43
C ILE A 167 6.78 -11.45 -12.05
N MET A 168 7.29 -10.38 -12.65
CA MET A 168 6.47 -9.37 -13.31
C MET A 168 6.23 -9.71 -14.78
N GLU A 169 7.23 -10.28 -15.47
CA GLU A 169 7.14 -10.61 -16.90
C GLU A 169 8.19 -11.64 -17.31
N ARG A 170 7.91 -12.43 -18.36
CA ARG A 170 8.81 -13.44 -18.94
C ARG A 170 8.92 -13.30 -20.45
N GLY A 171 10.04 -13.74 -21.03
CA GLY A 171 10.20 -13.80 -22.48
C GLY A 171 10.32 -12.44 -23.16
N LEU A 172 10.81 -11.43 -22.42
CA LEU A 172 11.07 -10.11 -22.99
C LEU A 172 12.22 -10.20 -23.99
N THR A 173 12.07 -9.54 -25.13
CA THR A 173 13.11 -9.44 -26.17
C THR A 173 13.65 -8.01 -26.31
N ARG A 174 13.32 -7.15 -25.35
CA ARG A 174 13.76 -5.75 -25.29
C ARG A 174 14.40 -5.50 -23.94
N GLU A 175 15.39 -4.62 -23.94
CA GLU A 175 16.21 -4.28 -22.77
C GLU A 175 15.57 -3.15 -21.95
N ILE A 176 14.24 -3.14 -21.90
CA ILE A 176 13.44 -2.15 -21.18
C ILE A 176 12.19 -2.78 -20.61
N PHE A 177 11.90 -2.47 -19.34
CA PHE A 177 10.67 -2.87 -18.69
C PHE A 177 10.13 -1.76 -17.78
N GLN A 178 8.82 -1.53 -17.80
CA GLN A 178 8.17 -0.59 -16.89
C GLN A 178 7.42 -1.36 -15.79
N VAL A 179 7.93 -1.27 -14.57
CA VAL A 179 7.22 -1.73 -13.36
C VAL A 179 6.17 -0.69 -12.99
N ARG A 180 4.96 -1.12 -12.65
CA ARG A 180 3.82 -0.26 -12.28
C ARG A 180 3.26 -0.66 -10.91
N ASP A 181 2.30 0.12 -10.42
CA ASP A 181 1.57 -0.12 -9.17
C ASP A 181 2.48 -0.23 -7.93
N LEU A 182 3.61 0.49 -7.96
CA LEU A 182 4.54 0.62 -6.85
C LEU A 182 3.99 1.56 -5.78
N LYS A 183 4.56 1.47 -4.58
CA LYS A 183 4.31 2.38 -3.45
C LYS A 183 5.41 3.41 -3.39
N ALA A 184 5.04 4.66 -3.10
CA ALA A 184 6.01 5.73 -2.88
C ALA A 184 6.87 5.45 -1.63
N ALA A 185 8.05 6.08 -1.56
CA ALA A 185 9.01 5.97 -0.47
C ALA A 185 9.34 4.51 -0.08
N THR A 186 9.40 3.61 -1.07
CA THR A 186 9.61 2.18 -0.86
C THR A 186 10.82 1.70 -1.66
N GLU A 187 11.69 0.90 -1.05
CA GLU A 187 12.79 0.20 -1.72
C GLU A 187 12.30 -1.14 -2.24
N TYR A 188 12.72 -1.49 -3.46
CA TYR A 188 12.39 -2.71 -4.18
C TYR A 188 13.65 -3.43 -4.61
N ALA A 189 13.68 -4.75 -4.44
CA ALA A 189 14.71 -5.62 -5.00
C ALA A 189 14.29 -6.12 -6.38
N VAL A 190 15.19 -6.06 -7.36
CA VAL A 190 14.93 -6.50 -8.74
C VAL A 190 15.94 -7.55 -9.13
N GLN A 191 15.46 -8.59 -9.81
CA GLN A 191 16.29 -9.55 -10.52
C GLN A 191 15.85 -9.61 -11.98
N ILE A 192 16.81 -9.42 -12.88
CA ILE A 192 16.65 -9.65 -14.31
C ILE A 192 17.44 -10.91 -14.67
N VAL A 193 16.78 -11.87 -15.29
CA VAL A 193 17.38 -13.14 -15.74
C VAL A 193 17.40 -13.15 -17.26
N ALA A 194 18.59 -13.14 -17.87
CA ALA A 194 18.79 -13.42 -19.28
C ALA A 194 18.84 -14.95 -19.48
N LEU A 195 18.11 -15.45 -20.46
CA LEU A 195 17.94 -16.87 -20.76
C LEU A 195 18.23 -17.11 -22.24
N ASP A 196 19.09 -18.09 -22.54
CA ASP A 196 19.28 -18.61 -23.90
C ASP A 196 18.13 -19.57 -24.31
N THR A 197 18.23 -20.18 -25.50
CA THR A 197 17.18 -21.08 -26.01
C THR A 197 17.17 -22.46 -25.33
N THR A 198 18.24 -22.81 -24.62
CA THR A 198 18.41 -24.08 -23.89
C THR A 198 18.07 -23.98 -22.40
N GLY A 199 17.88 -22.76 -21.90
CA GLY A 199 17.54 -22.45 -20.51
C GLY A 199 18.73 -22.14 -19.61
N ASN A 200 19.95 -21.94 -20.14
CA ASN A 200 21.02 -21.41 -19.30
C ASN A 200 20.73 -19.95 -18.94
N GLU A 201 21.08 -19.58 -17.71
CA GLU A 201 20.70 -18.30 -17.14
C GLU A 201 21.89 -17.42 -16.75
N ARG A 202 21.70 -16.11 -16.91
CA ARG A 202 22.54 -15.08 -16.30
C ARG A 202 21.70 -14.07 -15.55
N LYS A 203 22.10 -13.79 -14.31
CA LYS A 203 21.34 -12.93 -13.39
C LYS A 203 22.01 -11.57 -13.21
N LEU A 204 21.18 -10.53 -13.16
CA LEU A 204 21.50 -9.18 -12.75
C LEU A 204 20.57 -8.78 -11.60
N ASP A 205 21.14 -8.64 -10.40
CA ASP A 205 20.43 -8.25 -9.19
C ASP A 205 20.78 -6.80 -8.82
N PHE A 206 19.77 -6.00 -8.46
CA PHE A 206 19.96 -4.63 -7.96
C PHE A 206 18.75 -4.19 -7.11
N THR A 207 18.87 -3.05 -6.44
CA THR A 207 17.73 -2.40 -5.77
C THR A 207 17.50 -1.00 -6.32
N PHE A 208 16.27 -0.51 -6.20
CA PHE A 208 15.95 0.90 -6.42
C PHE A 208 14.89 1.35 -5.41
N SER A 209 14.74 2.67 -5.24
CA SER A 209 13.68 3.24 -4.42
C SER A 209 12.79 4.15 -5.26
N THR A 210 11.48 4.10 -4.99
CA THR A 210 10.54 5.09 -5.53
C THR A 210 10.76 6.46 -4.90
N ALA A 211 10.27 7.51 -5.57
CA ALA A 211 10.32 8.86 -5.02
C ALA A 211 9.57 8.94 -3.67
N ASN A 212 9.92 9.93 -2.85
CA ASN A 212 9.42 10.04 -1.46
C ASN A 212 7.90 10.30 -1.34
N GLY A 213 7.19 10.46 -2.45
CA GLY A 213 5.74 10.70 -2.45
C GLY A 213 5.33 12.03 -1.83
N ILE A 214 6.22 13.02 -1.77
CA ILE A 214 5.92 14.35 -1.20
C ILE A 214 5.57 15.32 -2.32
N TYR A 215 4.37 15.89 -2.25
CA TYR A 215 4.01 17.05 -3.05
C TYR A 215 4.38 18.34 -2.30
N GLU A 216 5.18 19.19 -2.93
CA GLU A 216 5.62 20.46 -2.36
C GLU A 216 4.65 21.60 -2.72
N GLY A 217 4.07 22.23 -1.69
CA GLY A 217 3.18 23.38 -1.83
C GLY A 217 1.69 23.05 -1.70
N ASP A 218 0.86 24.01 -2.11
CA ASP A 218 -0.60 23.96 -1.98
C ASP A 218 -1.25 23.28 -3.19
N VAL A 219 -2.30 22.50 -2.95
CA VAL A 219 -3.06 21.75 -3.95
C VAL A 219 -4.52 22.20 -3.93
N SER A 220 -5.08 22.49 -5.11
CA SER A 220 -6.51 22.75 -5.26
C SER A 220 -7.12 21.79 -6.28
N LEU A 221 -8.15 21.05 -5.86
CA LEU A 221 -8.84 20.02 -6.62
C LEU A 221 -10.33 20.38 -6.78
N PRO A 222 -10.70 21.22 -7.76
CA PRO A 222 -12.09 21.67 -7.92
C PRO A 222 -13.01 20.68 -8.62
N SER A 223 -12.47 19.64 -9.29
CA SER A 223 -13.24 18.71 -10.13
C SER A 223 -12.75 17.26 -10.00
N GLN A 224 -13.59 16.30 -10.40
CA GLN A 224 -13.23 14.88 -10.36
C GLN A 224 -11.97 14.60 -11.17
N GLN A 225 -11.84 15.23 -12.36
CA GLN A 225 -10.64 15.11 -13.19
C GLN A 225 -9.38 15.61 -12.49
N SER A 226 -9.45 16.70 -11.72
CA SER A 226 -8.30 17.19 -10.97
C SER A 226 -7.88 16.22 -9.86
N ILE A 227 -8.85 15.56 -9.22
CA ILE A 227 -8.62 14.52 -8.20
C ILE A 227 -7.94 13.30 -8.82
N GLU A 228 -8.44 12.82 -9.94
CA GLU A 228 -7.83 11.69 -10.67
C GLU A 228 -6.41 12.03 -11.13
N ASN A 229 -6.21 13.21 -11.72
CA ASN A 229 -4.89 13.64 -12.20
C ASN A 229 -3.87 13.72 -11.07
N PHE A 230 -4.27 14.24 -9.90
CA PHE A 230 -3.40 14.35 -8.74
C PHE A 230 -3.19 13.00 -8.04
N GLY A 231 -4.27 12.25 -7.82
CA GLY A 231 -4.26 10.95 -7.15
C GLY A 231 -3.43 9.90 -7.89
N ASN A 232 -3.48 9.91 -9.22
CA ASN A 232 -2.67 9.03 -10.08
C ASN A 232 -1.17 9.33 -10.02
N GLN A 233 -0.73 10.37 -9.31
CA GLN A 233 0.69 10.60 -9.02
C GLN A 233 1.17 9.88 -7.77
N GLY A 234 0.30 9.22 -7.00
CA GLY A 234 0.66 8.41 -5.83
C GLY A 234 1.34 9.16 -4.69
N TYR A 235 1.05 10.45 -4.51
CA TYR A 235 1.56 11.21 -3.37
C TYR A 235 1.04 10.62 -2.06
N ILE A 236 1.89 10.56 -1.05
CA ILE A 236 1.56 10.14 0.32
C ILE A 236 1.48 11.34 1.27
N GLN A 237 2.09 12.47 0.91
CA GLN A 237 2.13 13.67 1.71
C GLN A 237 2.00 14.95 0.87
N ILE A 238 1.32 15.96 1.44
CA ILE A 238 1.30 17.34 0.91
C ILE A 238 1.91 18.28 1.95
N THR A 239 2.92 19.07 1.58
CA THR A 239 3.58 20.01 2.51
C THR A 239 2.78 21.30 2.75
N GLY A 240 1.90 21.65 1.81
CA GLY A 240 0.98 22.79 1.92
C GLY A 240 -0.45 22.38 2.27
N ASN A 241 -1.39 23.19 1.81
CA ASN A 241 -2.83 23.01 2.00
C ASN A 241 -3.43 22.13 0.89
N LEU A 242 -4.43 21.32 1.21
CA LEU A 242 -5.28 20.63 0.24
C LEU A 242 -6.68 21.23 0.27
N ARG A 243 -7.12 21.78 -0.86
CA ARG A 243 -8.48 22.33 -1.04
C ARG A 243 -9.26 21.54 -2.07
N ILE A 244 -10.23 20.76 -1.61
CA ILE A 244 -11.23 20.08 -2.43
C ILE A 244 -12.51 20.92 -2.36
N SER A 245 -12.79 21.70 -3.41
CA SER A 245 -13.91 22.65 -3.31
C SER A 245 -14.68 22.90 -4.59
N GLY A 246 -16.01 22.92 -4.45
CA GLY A 246 -16.94 23.21 -5.55
C GLY A 246 -17.53 24.62 -5.56
N LEU A 247 -16.72 25.64 -5.26
CA LEU A 247 -17.13 27.04 -5.38
C LEU A 247 -17.78 27.31 -6.76
N GLY A 248 -18.97 27.91 -6.76
CA GLY A 248 -19.76 28.15 -7.98
C GLY A 248 -20.79 27.05 -8.31
N GLY A 249 -20.88 25.99 -7.50
CA GLY A 249 -21.93 24.96 -7.63
C GLY A 249 -21.74 24.02 -8.83
N SER A 250 -20.55 23.98 -9.39
CA SER A 250 -20.20 23.23 -10.61
C SER A 250 -19.27 22.04 -10.36
N SER A 251 -18.90 21.73 -9.11
CA SER A 251 -18.06 20.55 -8.85
C SER A 251 -18.85 19.27 -9.01
N ASN A 252 -18.32 18.41 -9.87
CA ASN A 252 -18.80 17.06 -10.14
C ASN A 252 -18.06 15.99 -9.31
N VAL A 253 -17.31 16.41 -8.29
CA VAL A 253 -16.57 15.46 -7.46
C VAL A 253 -17.56 14.62 -6.67
N SER A 254 -17.42 13.31 -6.80
CA SER A 254 -18.24 12.30 -6.14
C SER A 254 -17.40 11.14 -5.58
N ASP A 255 -16.12 11.04 -5.96
CA ASP A 255 -15.21 10.00 -5.52
C ASP A 255 -13.85 10.56 -5.11
N LEU A 256 -13.42 10.23 -3.90
CA LEU A 256 -12.10 10.59 -3.34
C LEU A 256 -11.12 9.41 -3.35
N SER A 257 -11.50 8.23 -3.86
CA SER A 257 -10.65 7.05 -3.93
C SER A 257 -9.28 7.26 -4.60
N PRO A 258 -9.12 8.14 -5.61
CA PRO A 258 -7.79 8.42 -6.17
C PRO A 258 -6.82 9.04 -5.15
N LEU A 259 -7.31 9.65 -4.07
CA LEU A 259 -6.49 10.24 -3.01
C LEU A 259 -6.09 9.24 -1.93
N GLY A 260 -6.38 7.94 -2.12
CA GLY A 260 -6.23 6.92 -1.09
C GLY A 260 -4.80 6.62 -0.63
N THR A 261 -3.79 7.09 -1.37
CA THR A 261 -2.39 7.02 -0.95
C THR A 261 -2.02 8.09 0.08
N LEU A 262 -2.75 9.21 0.13
CA LEU A 262 -2.43 10.32 1.04
C LEU A 262 -2.60 9.92 2.50
N LYS A 263 -1.52 10.08 3.27
CA LYS A 263 -1.46 9.82 4.71
C LYS A 263 -1.36 11.11 5.53
N GLU A 264 -0.70 12.13 5.01
CA GLU A 264 -0.45 13.36 5.76
C GLU A 264 -0.63 14.62 4.90
N ILE A 265 -1.24 15.63 5.49
CA ILE A 265 -1.29 17.00 4.95
C ILE A 265 -0.71 17.90 6.01
N ASN A 266 0.41 18.58 5.74
CA ASN A 266 1.03 19.46 6.73
C ASN A 266 0.26 20.78 6.93
N GLY A 267 -0.50 21.21 5.91
CA GLY A 267 -1.35 22.40 5.96
C GLY A 267 -2.79 22.12 6.37
N HIS A 268 -3.70 22.94 5.84
CA HIS A 268 -5.14 22.78 5.99
C HIS A 268 -5.68 21.74 5.02
N LEU A 269 -6.72 21.01 5.43
CA LEU A 269 -7.59 20.26 4.55
C LEU A 269 -8.97 20.92 4.54
N ASP A 270 -9.35 21.51 3.41
CA ASP A 270 -10.67 22.11 3.21
C ASP A 270 -11.46 21.25 2.20
N ILE A 271 -12.59 20.65 2.62
CA ILE A 271 -13.51 19.86 1.78
C ILE A 271 -14.88 20.52 1.77
N ASN A 272 -15.14 21.39 0.79
CA ASN A 272 -16.26 22.33 0.90
C ASN A 272 -17.07 22.52 -0.39
N PHE A 273 -18.36 22.80 -0.26
CA PHE A 273 -19.25 23.12 -1.39
C PHE A 273 -19.44 21.95 -2.39
N MET A 274 -19.52 20.73 -1.87
CA MET A 274 -19.68 19.51 -2.68
C MET A 274 -21.15 19.13 -2.82
N ARG A 275 -21.60 18.91 -4.07
CA ARG A 275 -23.01 18.58 -4.38
C ARG A 275 -23.26 17.10 -4.59
N ASP A 276 -22.27 16.35 -5.06
CA ASP A 276 -22.46 14.93 -5.41
C ASP A 276 -21.70 13.98 -4.47
N LEU A 277 -20.85 14.51 -3.58
CA LEU A 277 -20.07 13.72 -2.63
C LEU A 277 -20.94 13.25 -1.46
N LYS A 278 -21.18 11.94 -1.39
CA LYS A 278 -22.00 11.31 -0.34
C LYS A 278 -21.22 10.88 0.90
N SER A 279 -19.93 10.61 0.74
CA SER A 279 -19.03 10.26 1.85
C SER A 279 -17.61 10.66 1.52
N LEU A 280 -16.72 10.66 2.52
CA LEU A 280 -15.29 10.88 2.33
C LEU A 280 -14.52 9.58 1.97
N SER A 281 -15.25 8.52 1.58
CA SER A 281 -14.69 7.21 1.31
C SER A 281 -13.60 7.32 0.25
N GLY A 282 -12.48 6.62 0.50
CA GLY A 282 -11.30 6.71 -0.35
C GLY A 282 -10.16 7.49 0.31
N LEU A 283 -10.44 8.41 1.23
CA LEU A 283 -9.38 9.01 2.04
C LEU A 283 -8.81 7.98 3.04
N THR A 284 -7.51 8.08 3.32
CA THR A 284 -6.83 7.23 4.31
C THR A 284 -5.90 8.00 5.25
N LEU A 285 -6.15 9.32 5.37
CA LEU A 285 -5.34 10.27 6.12
C LEU A 285 -5.20 9.88 7.60
N GLU A 286 -3.99 10.03 8.12
CA GLU A 286 -3.68 9.84 9.54
C GLU A 286 -3.49 11.17 10.26
N LYS A 287 -3.07 12.21 9.53
CA LYS A 287 -2.72 13.52 10.10
C LYS A 287 -3.04 14.71 9.20
N VAL A 288 -3.62 15.74 9.81
CA VAL A 288 -3.73 17.10 9.26
C VAL A 288 -2.96 18.05 10.18
N GLY A 289 -1.94 18.70 9.64
CA GLY A 289 -0.98 19.53 10.37
C GLY A 289 -1.51 20.92 10.74
N LYS A 290 -2.66 21.33 10.19
CA LYS A 290 -3.42 22.49 10.64
C LYS A 290 -4.91 22.11 10.82
N SER A 291 -5.82 22.93 10.32
CA SER A 291 -7.27 22.69 10.45
C SER A 291 -7.80 21.77 9.36
N LEU A 292 -8.74 20.90 9.74
CA LEU A 292 -9.61 20.14 8.84
C LEU A 292 -11.00 20.81 8.84
N ARG A 293 -11.45 21.28 7.68
CA ARG A 293 -12.77 21.88 7.49
C ARG A 293 -13.56 21.05 6.49
N ILE A 294 -14.74 20.61 6.91
CA ILE A 294 -15.69 19.87 6.10
C ILE A 294 -16.99 20.66 6.19
N ASN A 295 -17.20 21.60 5.26
CA ASN A 295 -18.38 22.44 5.33
C ASN A 295 -19.12 22.69 4.03
N ASN A 296 -20.42 22.93 4.13
CA ASN A 296 -21.30 23.17 2.97
C ASN A 296 -21.33 22.01 1.95
N ASN A 297 -21.22 20.75 2.39
CA ASN A 297 -21.34 19.58 1.50
C ASN A 297 -22.76 19.04 1.56
N TYR A 298 -23.61 19.50 0.64
CA TYR A 298 -25.06 19.33 0.72
C TYR A 298 -25.55 17.88 0.64
N SER A 299 -24.78 16.98 0.02
CA SER A 299 -25.14 15.56 -0.13
C SER A 299 -24.31 14.64 0.75
N LEU A 300 -23.43 15.18 1.60
CA LEU A 300 -22.56 14.38 2.46
C LEU A 300 -23.39 13.73 3.56
N GLU A 301 -23.51 12.40 3.53
CA GLU A 301 -24.29 11.63 4.48
C GLU A 301 -23.44 11.02 5.61
N SER A 302 -22.13 10.87 5.40
CA SER A 302 -21.21 10.18 6.32
C SER A 302 -19.76 10.69 6.18
N LEU A 303 -19.01 10.64 7.29
CA LEU A 303 -17.56 10.92 7.34
C LEU A 303 -16.67 9.70 7.08
N LYS A 304 -17.25 8.56 6.68
CA LYS A 304 -16.50 7.35 6.31
C LYS A 304 -15.32 7.70 5.40
N GLY A 305 -14.13 7.17 5.72
CA GLY A 305 -12.86 7.59 5.11
C GLY A 305 -11.96 8.39 6.06
N LEU A 306 -12.48 8.87 7.19
CA LEU A 306 -11.66 9.45 8.27
C LEU A 306 -11.24 8.44 9.34
N ASP A 307 -11.50 7.15 9.11
CA ASP A 307 -11.28 6.06 10.07
C ASP A 307 -9.84 5.98 10.61
N ASN A 308 -8.85 6.41 9.82
CA ASN A 308 -7.43 6.38 10.19
C ASN A 308 -6.93 7.69 10.80
N LEU A 309 -7.75 8.74 10.83
CA LEU A 309 -7.35 10.06 11.25
C LEU A 309 -7.10 10.08 12.76
N LYS A 310 -5.86 10.36 13.17
CA LYS A 310 -5.44 10.41 14.57
C LYS A 310 -5.23 11.84 15.06
N ILE A 311 -4.76 12.73 14.17
CA ILE A 311 -4.31 14.06 14.57
C ILE A 311 -4.84 15.13 13.63
N VAL A 312 -5.47 16.14 14.22
CA VAL A 312 -5.70 17.46 13.62
C VAL A 312 -5.03 18.49 14.53
N LEU A 313 -3.90 19.06 14.12
CA LEU A 313 -3.17 20.00 15.00
C LEU A 313 -3.87 21.36 15.15
N GLY A 314 -4.82 21.69 14.27
CA GLY A 314 -5.61 22.91 14.34
C GLY A 314 -7.07 22.64 14.77
N THR A 315 -7.99 23.30 14.07
CA THR A 315 -9.44 23.15 14.27
C THR A 315 -9.98 22.01 13.44
N LEU A 316 -10.85 21.17 14.00
CA LEU A 316 -11.73 20.28 13.25
C LEU A 316 -13.12 20.92 13.18
N GLU A 317 -13.53 21.34 11.98
CA GLU A 317 -14.80 22.01 11.73
C GLU A 317 -15.66 21.17 10.79
N ILE A 318 -16.83 20.76 11.28
CA ILE A 318 -17.85 20.02 10.52
C ILE A 318 -19.11 20.88 10.57
N GLU A 319 -19.38 21.62 9.49
CA GLU A 319 -20.41 22.66 9.49
C GLU A 319 -21.29 22.66 8.24
N ASP A 320 -22.59 22.90 8.38
CA ASP A 320 -23.52 23.03 7.25
C ASP A 320 -23.56 21.82 6.29
N ASN A 321 -23.31 20.59 6.78
CA ASN A 321 -23.47 19.37 5.99
C ASN A 321 -24.87 18.81 6.20
N ARG A 322 -25.84 19.35 5.45
CA ARG A 322 -27.29 19.17 5.72
C ARG A 322 -27.79 17.73 5.70
N GLU A 323 -27.12 16.84 5.00
CA GLU A 323 -27.50 15.43 4.89
C GLU A 323 -26.70 14.52 5.84
N LEU A 324 -25.76 15.07 6.61
CA LEU A 324 -24.88 14.31 7.49
C LEU A 324 -25.66 13.76 8.67
N LYS A 325 -25.65 12.44 8.82
CA LYS A 325 -26.47 11.72 9.82
C LYS A 325 -25.73 11.46 11.14
N SER A 326 -24.41 11.34 11.07
CA SER A 326 -23.54 11.08 12.22
C SER A 326 -22.12 11.57 11.94
N VAL A 327 -21.33 11.69 13.00
CA VAL A 327 -19.87 11.94 12.95
C VAL A 327 -19.06 10.68 13.28
N GLU A 328 -19.65 9.50 13.05
CA GLU A 328 -18.94 8.23 13.15
C GLU A 328 -17.71 8.21 12.23
N HIS A 329 -16.80 7.26 12.47
CA HIS A 329 -15.49 7.15 11.80
C HIS A 329 -14.40 8.10 12.33
N LEU A 330 -14.62 8.73 13.49
CA LEU A 330 -13.62 9.55 14.20
C LEU A 330 -13.15 8.90 15.52
N ASP A 331 -13.34 7.59 15.69
CA ASP A 331 -12.97 6.85 16.91
C ASP A 331 -11.47 6.84 17.20
N ASN A 332 -10.66 6.88 16.14
CA ASN A 332 -9.20 6.89 16.25
C ASN A 332 -8.60 8.29 16.43
N LEU A 333 -9.43 9.34 16.43
CA LEU A 333 -8.95 10.71 16.61
C LEU A 333 -8.49 10.91 18.06
N GLU A 334 -7.21 11.23 18.24
CA GLU A 334 -6.56 11.40 19.53
C GLU A 334 -6.40 12.88 19.88
N THR A 335 -6.14 13.73 18.89
CA THR A 335 -5.82 15.15 19.11
C THR A 335 -6.56 16.08 18.14
N VAL A 336 -7.19 17.11 18.70
CA VAL A 336 -7.65 18.33 18.02
C VAL A 336 -6.98 19.52 18.69
N GLY A 337 -5.93 20.08 18.09
CA GLY A 337 -5.05 21.02 18.80
C GLY A 337 -5.74 22.31 19.25
N ASN A 338 -6.73 22.80 18.51
CA ASN A 338 -7.48 24.00 18.87
C ASN A 338 -8.92 23.68 19.26
N TYR A 339 -9.79 23.48 18.28
CA TYR A 339 -11.23 23.51 18.53
C TYR A 339 -11.93 22.45 17.70
N LEU A 340 -12.82 21.68 18.31
CA LEU A 340 -13.73 20.76 17.64
C LEU A 340 -15.09 21.43 17.53
N ALA A 341 -15.51 21.78 16.32
CA ALA A 341 -16.79 22.42 16.05
C ALA A 341 -17.67 21.51 15.18
N ILE A 342 -18.83 21.12 15.70
CA ILE A 342 -19.88 20.42 14.94
C ILE A 342 -21.09 21.35 14.97
N ARG A 343 -21.34 22.05 13.86
CA ARG A 343 -22.31 23.15 13.81
C ARG A 343 -23.30 23.05 12.65
N SER A 344 -24.55 23.42 12.88
CA SER A 344 -25.53 23.56 11.79
C SER A 344 -25.69 22.31 10.91
N ASN A 345 -25.47 21.11 11.45
CA ASN A 345 -25.67 19.85 10.73
C ASN A 345 -27.05 19.28 11.08
N TYR A 346 -28.07 19.76 10.35
CA TYR A 346 -29.49 19.58 10.68
C TYR A 346 -30.03 18.14 10.61
N LYS A 347 -29.21 17.14 10.25
CA LYS A 347 -29.59 15.72 10.24
C LYS A 347 -28.81 14.84 11.22
N ILE A 348 -27.87 15.41 11.97
CA ILE A 348 -27.18 14.67 13.04
C ILE A 348 -28.17 14.47 14.18
N THR A 349 -28.57 13.23 14.43
CA THR A 349 -29.37 12.87 15.61
C THR A 349 -28.50 12.40 16.76
N ARG A 350 -27.28 11.94 16.48
CA ARG A 350 -26.34 11.44 17.48
C ARG A 350 -24.90 11.82 17.13
N VAL A 351 -24.17 12.33 18.11
CA VAL A 351 -22.72 12.42 18.06
C VAL A 351 -22.17 11.20 18.77
N SER A 352 -21.64 10.25 17.98
CA SER A 352 -20.88 9.10 18.45
C SER A 352 -19.50 9.13 17.80
N GLY A 353 -18.46 8.83 18.58
CA GLY A 353 -17.07 8.89 18.13
C GLY A 353 -16.14 9.39 19.22
N PHE A 354 -14.94 9.84 18.84
CA PHE A 354 -13.99 10.52 19.74
C PHE A 354 -13.61 9.70 20.99
N ASN A 355 -13.72 8.37 20.92
CA ASN A 355 -13.44 7.46 22.04
C ASN A 355 -11.97 7.51 22.50
N ARG A 356 -11.07 7.96 21.62
CA ARG A 356 -9.64 8.15 21.91
C ARG A 356 -9.23 9.62 22.06
N LEU A 357 -10.16 10.57 21.90
CA LEU A 357 -9.84 11.99 21.93
C LEU A 357 -9.43 12.38 23.36
N ASN A 358 -8.13 12.64 23.53
CA ASN A 358 -7.54 12.97 24.84
C ASN A 358 -7.16 14.46 24.94
N LEU A 359 -7.00 15.12 23.79
CA LEU A 359 -6.59 16.51 23.71
C LEU A 359 -7.50 17.27 22.74
N ALA A 360 -8.24 18.23 23.29
CA ALA A 360 -8.95 19.27 22.56
C ALA A 360 -8.75 20.59 23.29
N GLY A 361 -8.63 21.71 22.57
CA GLY A 361 -8.66 23.01 23.22
C GLY A 361 -10.09 23.35 23.66
N GLY A 362 -11.05 23.35 22.74
CA GLY A 362 -12.48 23.48 23.03
C GLY A 362 -13.36 22.60 22.14
N ILE A 363 -14.61 22.41 22.55
CA ILE A 363 -15.61 21.56 21.88
C ILE A 363 -16.93 22.34 21.81
N ASP A 364 -17.53 22.38 20.62
CA ASP A 364 -18.74 23.15 20.36
C ASP A 364 -19.73 22.38 19.49
N PHE A 365 -20.89 22.14 20.09
CA PHE A 365 -22.09 21.65 19.45
C PHE A 365 -23.08 22.81 19.38
N PHE A 366 -23.20 23.42 18.21
CA PHE A 366 -24.06 24.57 17.99
C PHE A 366 -25.08 24.32 16.88
N ASN A 367 -26.36 24.59 17.13
CA ASN A 367 -27.40 24.59 16.11
C ASN A 367 -27.53 23.24 15.35
N ASN A 368 -27.30 22.11 16.03
CA ASN A 368 -27.64 20.78 15.51
C ASN A 368 -29.05 20.44 15.99
N ILE A 369 -30.05 21.08 15.39
CA ILE A 369 -31.40 21.21 15.97
C ILE A 369 -32.12 19.89 16.29
N ILE A 370 -31.78 18.78 15.63
CA ILE A 370 -32.37 17.45 15.90
C ILE A 370 -31.40 16.50 16.63
N LEU A 371 -30.27 17.00 17.12
CA LEU A 371 -29.32 16.23 17.90
C LEU A 371 -30.00 15.79 19.19
N GLU A 372 -30.18 14.49 19.38
CA GLU A 372 -30.84 13.90 20.55
C GLU A 372 -29.83 13.50 21.62
N GLN A 373 -28.65 13.02 21.18
CA GLN A 373 -27.68 12.37 22.05
C GLN A 373 -26.22 12.70 21.69
N VAL A 374 -25.39 12.89 22.71
CA VAL A 374 -23.93 13.00 22.59
C VAL A 374 -23.27 11.94 23.44
N ASP A 375 -22.39 11.13 22.85
CA ASP A 375 -21.63 10.08 23.53
C ASP A 375 -20.17 10.13 23.06
N GLY A 376 -19.24 9.65 23.88
CA GLY A 376 -17.80 9.71 23.58
C GLY A 376 -17.00 10.52 24.61
N PHE A 377 -15.84 11.04 24.18
CA PHE A 377 -15.02 11.99 24.96
C PHE A 377 -14.59 11.50 26.36
N GLN A 378 -14.51 10.19 26.58
CA GLN A 378 -14.22 9.63 27.91
C GLN A 378 -12.78 9.90 28.36
N GLN A 379 -11.88 10.25 27.44
CA GLN A 379 -10.48 10.58 27.73
C GLN A 379 -10.23 12.09 27.92
N VAL A 380 -11.23 12.94 27.70
CA VAL A 380 -11.08 14.40 27.86
C VAL A 380 -11.10 14.74 29.35
N ILE A 381 -9.97 15.22 29.86
CA ILE A 381 -9.82 15.65 31.26
C ILE A 381 -9.89 17.16 31.38
N ASN A 382 -9.30 17.90 30.43
CA ASN A 382 -9.25 19.35 30.48
C ASN A 382 -9.48 19.93 29.09
N LEU A 383 -10.17 21.06 29.05
CA LEU A 383 -10.32 21.91 27.88
C LEU A 383 -9.70 23.28 28.19
N SER A 384 -8.84 23.77 27.29
CA SER A 384 -8.21 25.08 27.44
C SER A 384 -9.10 26.24 26.96
N ASP A 385 -10.20 25.92 26.29
CA ASP A 385 -11.19 26.82 25.70
C ASP A 385 -12.61 26.30 26.05
N ASP A 386 -13.61 26.65 25.25
CA ASP A 386 -15.03 26.40 25.55
C ASP A 386 -15.43 24.92 25.49
N LEU A 387 -16.37 24.54 26.34
CA LEU A 387 -17.31 23.45 26.10
C LEU A 387 -18.70 24.06 25.90
N ARG A 388 -19.27 23.89 24.70
CA ARG A 388 -20.56 24.48 24.35
C ARG A 388 -21.54 23.45 23.80
N PHE A 389 -22.74 23.48 24.37
CA PHE A 389 -23.97 22.92 23.81
C PHE A 389 -24.96 24.07 23.72
N SER A 390 -25.26 24.55 22.51
CA SER A 390 -26.17 25.68 22.28
C SER A 390 -27.07 25.41 21.08
N ASP A 391 -28.35 25.77 21.18
CA ASP A 391 -29.33 25.63 20.10
C ASP A 391 -29.47 24.19 19.58
N ASN A 392 -29.31 23.21 20.48
CA ASN A 392 -29.54 21.79 20.18
C ASN A 392 -30.89 21.38 20.80
N PHE A 393 -31.97 21.88 20.20
CA PHE A 393 -33.31 21.88 20.80
C PHE A 393 -33.89 20.49 21.09
N GLU A 394 -33.35 19.41 20.52
CA GLU A 394 -33.78 18.03 20.80
C GLU A 394 -32.81 17.26 21.72
N LEU A 395 -31.70 17.88 22.15
CA LEU A 395 -30.65 17.21 22.91
C LEU A 395 -31.14 16.93 24.32
N HIS A 396 -31.34 15.65 24.64
CA HIS A 396 -31.85 15.22 25.94
C HIS A 396 -30.88 14.30 26.69
N THR A 397 -29.80 13.83 26.07
CA THR A 397 -28.83 12.94 26.72
C THR A 397 -27.40 13.29 26.34
N ILE A 398 -26.53 13.44 27.35
CA ILE A 398 -25.08 13.57 27.19
C ILE A 398 -24.42 12.46 28.01
N ASP A 399 -23.96 11.40 27.35
CA ASP A 399 -23.16 10.32 27.95
C ASP A 399 -21.68 10.49 27.56
N ALA A 400 -21.11 11.62 27.98
CA ALA A 400 -19.77 12.06 27.64
C ALA A 400 -19.17 12.92 28.75
N PHE A 401 -17.86 13.18 28.70
CA PHE A 401 -17.16 14.11 29.61
C PHE A 401 -17.14 13.73 31.11
N HIS A 402 -17.41 12.47 31.46
CA HIS A 402 -17.38 11.96 32.84
C HIS A 402 -16.09 12.25 33.63
N ASN A 403 -14.98 12.44 32.92
CA ASN A 403 -13.65 12.72 33.50
C ASN A 403 -13.22 14.18 33.37
N LEU A 404 -14.07 15.07 32.87
CA LEU A 404 -13.74 16.48 32.67
C LEU A 404 -13.59 17.17 34.03
N GLN A 405 -12.41 17.74 34.28
CA GLN A 405 -12.04 18.40 35.54
C GLN A 405 -11.94 19.92 35.41
N SER A 406 -11.53 20.43 34.24
CA SER A 406 -11.47 21.87 34.00
C SER A 406 -11.79 22.27 32.56
N VAL A 407 -12.39 23.45 32.41
CA VAL A 407 -12.74 24.09 31.13
C VAL A 407 -12.57 25.60 31.24
N ASP A 408 -12.32 26.30 30.12
CA ASP A 408 -12.31 27.76 30.16
C ASP A 408 -13.73 28.30 30.33
N ARG A 409 -14.62 28.05 29.36
CA ARG A 409 -16.03 28.48 29.45
C ARG A 409 -16.96 27.31 29.19
N PHE A 410 -18.02 27.21 29.99
CA PHE A 410 -18.98 26.11 29.96
C PHE A 410 -20.37 26.66 29.63
N TYR A 411 -20.94 26.19 28.52
CA TYR A 411 -22.24 26.64 28.04
C TYR A 411 -23.15 25.44 27.79
N VAL A 412 -24.29 25.42 28.48
CA VAL A 412 -25.38 24.48 28.23
C VAL A 412 -26.66 25.30 28.10
N ILE A 413 -26.98 25.65 26.86
CA ILE A 413 -28.01 26.63 26.52
C ILE A 413 -28.97 26.06 25.47
N ASP A 414 -30.27 26.31 25.64
CA ASP A 414 -31.29 25.97 24.63
C ASP A 414 -31.27 24.47 24.24
N THR A 415 -31.33 23.59 25.25
CA THR A 415 -31.39 22.12 25.09
C THR A 415 -32.61 21.51 25.81
N LYS A 416 -32.81 20.20 25.65
CA LYS A 416 -33.86 19.39 26.33
C LYS A 416 -33.29 18.41 27.35
N ILE A 417 -32.06 18.61 27.82
CA ILE A 417 -31.47 17.74 28.83
C ILE A 417 -32.25 17.82 30.14
N THR A 418 -32.30 16.70 30.85
CA THR A 418 -32.96 16.59 32.16
C THR A 418 -32.03 16.84 33.33
N ASP A 419 -30.74 16.62 33.12
CA ASP A 419 -29.69 16.71 34.12
C ASP A 419 -28.34 17.00 33.44
N ILE A 420 -27.33 17.28 34.27
CA ILE A 420 -25.94 17.49 33.85
C ILE A 420 -24.97 16.60 34.64
N ASP A 421 -25.43 15.44 35.13
CA ASP A 421 -24.72 14.60 36.09
C ASP A 421 -23.38 14.05 35.58
N MET A 422 -23.26 13.94 34.25
CA MET A 422 -22.02 13.55 33.57
C MET A 422 -20.85 14.52 33.84
N PHE A 423 -21.10 15.74 34.30
CA PHE A 423 -20.06 16.71 34.67
C PHE A 423 -19.61 16.64 36.13
N SER A 424 -19.99 15.60 36.88
CA SER A 424 -19.68 15.43 38.33
C SER A 424 -18.19 15.49 38.70
N SER A 425 -17.28 15.38 37.74
CA SER A 425 -15.82 15.56 37.95
C SER A 425 -15.34 17.01 37.79
N LEU A 426 -16.18 17.93 37.32
CA LEU A 426 -15.81 19.29 36.96
C LEU A 426 -15.54 20.12 38.22
N LYS A 427 -14.29 20.56 38.38
CA LYS A 427 -13.83 21.32 39.55
C LYS A 427 -13.66 22.80 39.27
N MET A 428 -13.31 23.15 38.05
CA MET A 428 -12.91 24.50 37.69
C MET A 428 -13.48 24.92 36.34
N VAL A 429 -14.17 26.05 36.35
CA VAL A 429 -14.47 26.83 35.14
C VAL A 429 -13.68 28.13 35.26
N ARG A 430 -12.84 28.46 34.27
CA ARG A 430 -12.00 29.65 34.45
C ARG A 430 -12.77 30.94 34.17
N GLY A 431 -13.52 30.94 33.07
CA GLY A 431 -14.35 32.03 32.58
C GLY A 431 -15.82 31.88 32.99
N VAL A 432 -16.71 31.70 32.02
CA VAL A 432 -18.16 31.73 32.21
C VAL A 432 -18.70 30.31 32.36
N LEU A 433 -19.54 30.09 33.37
CA LEU A 433 -20.45 28.95 33.47
C LEU A 433 -21.87 29.46 33.21
N ALA A 434 -22.45 29.07 32.08
CA ALA A 434 -23.81 29.42 31.69
C ALA A 434 -24.67 28.17 31.47
N VAL A 435 -25.71 28.03 32.30
CA VAL A 435 -26.75 26.99 32.16
C VAL A 435 -28.08 27.70 32.00
N ALA A 436 -28.59 27.76 30.78
CA ALA A 436 -29.76 28.57 30.50
C ALA A 436 -30.75 27.98 29.48
N SER A 437 -32.02 28.35 29.62
CA SER A 437 -33.07 27.98 28.66
C SER A 437 -33.21 26.47 28.42
N ASN A 438 -32.91 25.64 29.43
CA ASN A 438 -33.10 24.19 29.34
C ASN A 438 -34.46 23.84 29.96
N SER A 439 -35.48 23.65 29.11
CA SER A 439 -36.88 23.55 29.57
C SER A 439 -37.17 22.32 30.43
N GLU A 440 -36.39 21.25 30.20
CA GLU A 440 -36.55 19.97 30.88
C GLU A 440 -35.59 19.73 32.05
N LEU A 441 -34.60 20.62 32.26
CA LEU A 441 -33.53 20.45 33.25
C LEU A 441 -34.06 20.53 34.68
N GLU A 442 -34.00 19.41 35.40
CA GLU A 442 -34.59 19.23 36.73
C GLU A 442 -33.62 19.60 37.86
N HIS A 443 -32.32 19.30 37.67
CA HIS A 443 -31.26 19.57 38.65
C HIS A 443 -29.91 19.81 37.96
N ILE A 444 -28.96 20.34 38.74
CA ILE A 444 -27.59 20.64 38.31
C ILE A 444 -26.54 19.86 39.13
N ASP A 445 -26.93 18.70 39.66
CA ASP A 445 -26.15 17.88 40.61
C ASP A 445 -24.77 17.46 40.09
N GLY A 446 -24.60 17.39 38.77
CA GLY A 446 -23.30 17.27 38.13
C GLY A 446 -22.30 18.40 38.42
N LEU A 447 -22.72 19.53 38.99
CA LEU A 447 -21.80 20.60 39.44
C LEU A 447 -21.34 20.43 40.88
N SER A 448 -21.68 19.33 41.55
CA SER A 448 -21.32 19.05 42.96
C SER A 448 -19.83 19.13 43.29
N SER A 449 -18.94 18.87 42.33
CA SER A 449 -17.49 19.00 42.53
C SER A 449 -16.93 20.38 42.19
N LEU A 450 -17.75 21.33 41.73
CA LEU A 450 -17.29 22.62 41.27
C LEU A 450 -16.81 23.47 42.45
N GLU A 451 -15.52 23.81 42.46
CA GLU A 451 -14.87 24.58 43.51
C GLU A 451 -14.70 26.05 43.12
N GLU A 452 -14.49 26.34 41.84
CA GLU A 452 -14.07 27.67 41.40
C GLU A 452 -14.62 28.08 40.02
N ILE A 453 -15.13 29.31 39.96
CA ILE A 453 -15.31 30.10 38.74
C ILE A 453 -14.30 31.26 38.79
N THR A 454 -13.11 31.08 38.22
CA THR A 454 -11.90 31.85 38.58
C THR A 454 -12.03 33.36 38.31
N TYR A 455 -12.36 33.74 37.08
CA TYR A 455 -12.36 35.13 36.63
C TYR A 455 -13.64 35.56 35.90
N GLY A 456 -14.60 34.65 35.73
CA GLY A 456 -15.83 34.95 34.99
C GLY A 456 -17.11 34.80 35.78
N ASN A 457 -18.19 34.51 35.04
CA ASN A 457 -19.55 34.65 35.52
C ASN A 457 -20.18 33.28 35.83
N LEU A 458 -21.04 33.24 36.84
CA LEU A 458 -22.04 32.21 37.01
C LEU A 458 -23.39 32.74 36.49
N GLU A 459 -23.91 32.09 35.45
CA GLU A 459 -25.16 32.46 34.79
C GLU A 459 -26.12 31.26 34.78
N ILE A 460 -27.17 31.29 35.61
CA ILE A 460 -28.20 30.24 35.65
C ILE A 460 -29.55 30.88 35.38
N GLY A 461 -30.17 30.61 34.23
CA GLY A 461 -31.45 31.26 33.98
C GLY A 461 -32.39 30.57 33.02
N SER A 462 -33.68 30.89 33.13
CA SER A 462 -34.71 30.32 32.27
C SER A 462 -34.77 28.77 32.31
N ASN A 463 -34.45 28.15 33.44
CA ASN A 463 -34.61 26.71 33.68
C ASN A 463 -35.83 26.51 34.60
N PRO A 464 -37.04 26.28 34.07
CA PRO A 464 -38.28 26.38 34.84
C PRO A 464 -38.47 25.27 35.88
N LYS A 465 -37.76 24.14 35.76
CA LYS A 465 -37.90 22.98 36.65
C LYS A 465 -36.90 22.93 37.80
N ILE A 466 -35.78 23.67 37.75
CA ILE A 466 -34.79 23.71 38.84
C ILE A 466 -35.43 24.32 40.10
N THR A 467 -35.27 23.65 41.24
CA THR A 467 -35.86 24.04 42.52
C THR A 467 -34.85 24.49 43.57
N ASN A 468 -33.61 24.00 43.47
CA ASN A 468 -32.52 24.29 44.40
C ASN A 468 -31.18 24.44 43.67
N LEU A 469 -30.16 24.90 44.39
CA LEU A 469 -28.77 25.03 43.92
C LEU A 469 -27.78 24.27 44.82
N ASP A 470 -28.22 23.17 45.46
CA ASP A 470 -27.41 22.44 46.45
C ASP A 470 -26.11 21.90 45.85
N ALA A 471 -26.12 21.58 44.55
CA ALA A 471 -24.94 21.20 43.78
C ALA A 471 -23.79 22.23 43.84
N LEU A 472 -24.05 23.48 44.20
CA LEU A 472 -23.02 24.52 44.28
C LEU A 472 -22.39 24.65 45.67
N GLU A 473 -22.68 23.73 46.61
CA GLU A 473 -22.17 23.81 47.99
C GLU A 473 -20.64 23.90 48.08
N ASN A 474 -19.91 23.26 47.15
CA ASN A 474 -18.45 23.26 47.16
C ASN A 474 -17.85 24.49 46.49
N LEU A 475 -18.65 25.33 45.83
CA LEU A 475 -18.19 26.53 45.13
C LEU A 475 -17.68 27.55 46.14
N GLN A 476 -16.42 27.97 45.98
CA GLN A 476 -15.75 28.92 46.87
C GLN A 476 -15.60 30.31 46.25
N THR A 477 -15.46 30.40 44.93
CA THR A 477 -15.14 31.66 44.26
C THR A 477 -15.94 31.84 42.97
N ILE A 478 -16.45 33.05 42.77
CA ILE A 478 -16.95 33.58 41.49
C ILE A 478 -16.18 34.86 41.20
N GLY A 479 -15.44 34.88 40.10
CA GLY A 479 -14.52 35.98 39.79
C GLY A 479 -15.19 37.28 39.38
N ALA A 480 -16.39 37.23 38.76
CA ALA A 480 -17.05 38.40 38.23
C ALA A 480 -18.55 38.46 38.58
N THR A 481 -19.45 38.02 37.69
CA THR A 481 -20.89 38.21 37.85
C THR A 481 -21.57 36.98 38.40
N LEU A 482 -22.48 37.14 39.36
CA LEU A 482 -23.51 36.16 39.67
C LEU A 482 -24.85 36.62 39.10
N SER A 483 -25.35 35.90 38.11
CA SER A 483 -26.64 36.15 37.48
C SER A 483 -27.51 34.90 37.56
N ILE A 484 -28.57 34.94 38.36
CA ILE A 484 -29.53 33.85 38.47
C ILE A 484 -30.94 34.39 38.27
N GLY A 485 -31.62 34.01 37.19
CA GLY A 485 -32.96 34.54 36.98
C GLY A 485 -33.85 33.81 36.02
N ASN A 486 -35.15 34.09 36.13
CA ASN A 486 -36.21 33.44 35.37
C ASN A 486 -36.29 31.91 35.61
N ASN A 487 -35.85 31.41 36.78
CA ASN A 487 -36.05 30.02 37.20
C ASN A 487 -37.29 29.96 38.10
N THR A 488 -38.46 29.74 37.50
CA THR A 488 -39.76 29.99 38.13
C THR A 488 -40.07 29.14 39.37
N LEU A 489 -39.38 28.01 39.56
CA LEU A 489 -39.52 27.12 40.72
C LEU A 489 -38.30 27.17 41.67
N LEU A 490 -37.28 27.98 41.37
CA LEU A 490 -36.06 28.04 42.17
C LEU A 490 -36.30 28.83 43.46
N SER A 491 -36.26 28.13 44.59
CA SER A 491 -36.52 28.70 45.92
C SER A 491 -35.44 28.42 46.95
N ASP A 492 -34.60 27.41 46.75
CA ASP A 492 -33.50 27.09 47.67
C ASP A 492 -32.14 27.51 47.08
N PHE A 493 -31.52 28.53 47.69
CA PHE A 493 -30.22 29.07 47.29
C PHE A 493 -29.10 28.64 48.26
N CYS A 494 -29.35 27.68 49.15
CA CYS A 494 -28.43 27.38 50.25
C CYS A 494 -27.08 26.82 49.79
N GLY A 495 -27.01 26.16 48.64
CA GLY A 495 -25.72 25.77 48.04
C GLY A 495 -24.77 26.95 47.76
N LEU A 496 -25.26 28.18 47.62
CA LEU A 496 -24.39 29.36 47.43
C LEU A 496 -23.78 29.91 48.73
N SER A 497 -24.09 29.34 49.89
CA SER A 497 -23.70 29.91 51.19
C SER A 497 -22.19 30.08 51.35
N ASN A 498 -21.39 29.14 50.84
CA ASN A 498 -19.93 29.18 50.96
C ASN A 498 -19.32 30.32 50.13
N VAL A 499 -19.65 30.38 48.83
CA VAL A 499 -19.17 31.46 47.96
C VAL A 499 -19.64 32.85 48.40
N MET A 500 -20.81 32.96 49.06
CA MET A 500 -21.31 34.25 49.57
C MET A 500 -20.51 34.82 50.75
N GLN A 501 -19.79 33.99 51.51
CA GLN A 501 -18.96 34.49 52.63
C GLN A 501 -17.75 35.30 52.13
N GLY A 502 -17.25 35.00 50.93
CA GLY A 502 -16.12 35.69 50.30
C GLY A 502 -16.51 36.65 49.16
N PHE A 503 -17.79 36.80 48.87
CA PHE A 503 -18.27 37.56 47.70
C PHE A 503 -18.02 39.07 47.87
N VAL A 504 -17.29 39.67 46.93
CA VAL A 504 -16.92 41.10 46.99
C VAL A 504 -17.99 42.00 46.35
N PRO A 505 -18.36 43.14 46.96
CA PRO A 505 -19.39 44.05 46.42
C PRO A 505 -19.11 44.65 45.02
N SER A 506 -17.90 44.51 44.48
CA SER A 506 -17.57 44.90 43.10
C SER A 506 -18.04 43.87 42.06
N ALA A 507 -18.38 42.65 42.50
CA ALA A 507 -19.02 41.63 41.68
C ALA A 507 -20.48 42.03 41.42
N ILE A 508 -20.92 41.87 40.17
CA ILE A 508 -22.30 42.15 39.79
C ILE A 508 -23.19 41.04 40.34
N TYR A 509 -24.23 41.40 41.10
CA TYR A 509 -25.20 40.46 41.67
C TYR A 509 -26.59 40.73 41.09
N PHE A 510 -27.12 39.77 40.34
CA PHE A 510 -28.47 39.81 39.79
C PHE A 510 -29.19 38.49 40.10
N ILE A 511 -30.00 38.48 41.15
CA ILE A 511 -30.98 37.41 41.39
C ILE A 511 -32.38 37.97 41.25
N VAL A 512 -33.07 37.61 40.16
CA VAL A 512 -34.37 38.18 39.79
C VAL A 512 -35.29 37.16 39.13
N ASN A 513 -36.61 37.33 39.25
CA ASN A 513 -37.62 36.49 38.59
C ASN A 513 -37.52 34.99 38.91
N ASN A 514 -37.00 34.63 40.09
CA ASN A 514 -37.07 33.26 40.63
C ASN A 514 -38.22 33.16 41.65
N GLN A 515 -38.53 31.95 42.14
CA GLN A 515 -39.53 31.77 43.21
C GLN A 515 -39.11 32.47 44.52
N TYR A 516 -37.81 32.44 44.84
CA TYR A 516 -37.19 33.23 45.90
C TYR A 516 -36.05 34.06 45.33
N ASN A 517 -35.90 35.33 45.75
CA ASN A 517 -34.85 36.21 45.25
C ASN A 517 -34.10 36.83 46.44
N PRO A 518 -33.23 36.05 47.10
CA PRO A 518 -32.50 36.54 48.26
C PRO A 518 -31.47 37.61 47.88
N THR A 519 -31.09 38.41 48.86
CA THR A 519 -29.91 39.27 48.83
C THR A 519 -28.66 38.49 49.24
N ILE A 520 -27.48 39.04 48.96
CA ILE A 520 -26.19 38.47 49.40
C ILE A 520 -26.19 38.20 50.92
N GLU A 521 -26.63 39.18 51.73
CA GLU A 521 -26.68 39.06 53.19
C GLU A 521 -27.61 37.95 53.66
N GLN A 522 -28.74 37.73 52.96
CA GLN A 522 -29.67 36.67 53.30
C GLN A 522 -29.04 35.30 53.09
N ILE A 523 -28.40 35.06 51.94
CA ILE A 523 -27.72 33.78 51.68
C ILE A 523 -26.57 33.58 52.69
N ALA A 524 -25.71 34.60 52.89
CA ALA A 524 -24.56 34.51 53.79
C ALA A 524 -24.94 34.23 55.25
N ASN A 525 -26.14 34.66 55.70
CA ASN A 525 -26.66 34.41 57.04
C ASN A 525 -27.56 33.17 57.15
N GLY A 526 -27.63 32.32 56.11
CA GLY A 526 -28.44 31.10 56.10
C GLY A 526 -29.94 31.34 55.90
N GLN A 527 -30.36 32.54 55.52
CA GLN A 527 -31.72 32.87 55.07
C GLN A 527 -31.86 32.63 53.56
N CYS A 528 -31.43 31.46 53.10
CA CYS A 528 -31.29 31.10 51.69
C CYS A 528 -32.55 30.49 51.06
N LYS A 529 -33.65 30.42 51.80
CA LYS A 529 -34.96 29.95 51.32
C LYS A 529 -36.13 30.64 52.06
N PRO A 530 -37.36 30.64 51.49
CA PRO A 530 -38.55 31.28 52.05
C PRO A 530 -38.97 30.83 53.45
#